data_AF-A0A7K3H4L1-F1
#
_entry.id   AF-A0A7K3H4L1-F1
#
_cell.length_a   1.000
_cell.length_b   1.000
_cell.length_c   1.000
_cell.angle_alpha   90.00
_cell.angle_beta   90.00
_cell.angle_gamma   90.00
#
_symmetry.space_group_name_H-M   'P 1'
#
loop_
_entity.id
_entity.type
_entity.pdbx_description
1 polymer ?
#
loop_
_entity_poly.entity_id
_entity_poly.type
_entity_poly.pdbx_seq_one_letter_code
_entity_poly.pdbx_strand_id
1 'polypeptide(L)'
;MIRTDALFDLPVRTAVPELLEALRERGAAVLEAPPGTGKTTLVPLALAGLVPELAPGGYPEPRRVLVAEPRRMAVRAAARRMAWLLGEDVGGRVGFTVRGERRAGRETVVEVVTTGVLLQRLQRDPELPGVDAVLLDECHERHLDADTAAAFLLDVRAALRPGLWLVAASATTDAAAWSRLLGGPEGGGPAPAVRAEG
;
A
#
# COMPACT_ATOMS: atom_id res chain seq x y z
N MET A 1 22.33 -6.85 -2.88
CA MET A 1 22.20 -7.12 -1.44
C MET A 1 21.25 -6.09 -0.86
N ILE A 2 20.29 -6.51 -0.04
CA ILE A 2 19.33 -5.60 0.61
C ILE A 2 20.10 -4.57 1.44
N ARG A 3 19.70 -3.31 1.35
CA ARG A 3 20.32 -2.19 2.07
C ARG A 3 19.69 -2.06 3.44
N THR A 4 20.01 -3.00 4.31
CA THR A 4 19.44 -3.18 5.64
C THR A 4 19.52 -1.90 6.47
N ASP A 5 20.69 -1.28 6.61
CA ASP A 5 20.86 -0.04 7.39
C ASP A 5 19.87 1.06 6.94
N ALA A 6 19.76 1.27 5.62
CA ALA A 6 18.86 2.28 5.06
C ALA A 6 17.37 1.96 5.24
N LEU A 7 17.00 0.69 5.38
CA LEU A 7 15.64 0.26 5.74
C LEU A 7 15.37 0.52 7.24
N PHE A 8 16.36 0.25 8.10
CA PHE A 8 16.22 0.40 9.55
C PHE A 8 16.18 1.86 10.03
N ASP A 9 16.74 2.78 9.24
CA ASP A 9 16.71 4.22 9.47
C ASP A 9 15.36 4.89 9.12
N LEU A 10 14.44 4.19 8.45
CA LEU A 10 13.15 4.79 8.08
C LEU A 10 12.21 4.84 9.30
N PRO A 11 11.71 6.03 9.71
CA PRO A 11 10.89 6.16 10.91
C PRO A 11 9.62 5.32 10.89
N VAL A 12 8.99 5.16 9.72
CA VAL A 12 7.74 4.35 9.58
C VAL A 12 7.92 2.88 10.00
N ARG A 13 9.17 2.41 10.11
CA ARG A 13 9.49 1.05 10.55
C ARG A 13 8.81 0.68 11.87
N THR A 14 8.71 1.61 12.82
CA THR A 14 8.13 1.37 14.15
C THR A 14 6.64 1.02 14.08
N ALA A 15 5.93 1.56 13.08
CA ALA A 15 4.51 1.31 12.85
C ALA A 15 4.21 0.00 12.10
N VAL A 16 5.21 -0.60 11.45
CA VAL A 16 4.98 -1.77 10.57
C VAL A 16 4.41 -2.98 11.34
N PRO A 17 4.93 -3.38 12.52
CA PRO A 17 4.37 -4.52 13.25
C PRO A 17 2.89 -4.34 13.61
N GLU A 18 2.53 -3.21 14.19
CA GLU A 18 1.14 -2.88 14.56
C GLU A 18 0.22 -2.81 13.33
N LEU A 19 0.72 -2.25 12.22
CA LEU A 19 -0.02 -2.21 10.95
C LEU A 19 -0.30 -3.62 10.42
N LEU A 20 0.67 -4.52 10.47
CA LEU A 20 0.48 -5.90 10.02
C LEU A 20 -0.50 -6.67 10.91
N GLU A 21 -0.48 -6.44 12.22
CA GLU A 21 -1.46 -7.01 13.14
C GLU A 21 -2.87 -6.50 12.83
N ALA A 22 -3.06 -5.19 12.71
CA ALA A 22 -4.34 -4.59 12.33
C ALA A 22 -4.88 -5.16 11.01
N LEU A 23 -4.02 -5.36 10.01
CA LEU A 23 -4.39 -5.93 8.73
C LEU A 23 -4.76 -7.42 8.82
N ARG A 24 -4.06 -8.21 9.64
CA ARG A 24 -4.41 -9.63 9.86
C ARG A 24 -5.77 -9.77 10.54
N GLU A 25 -6.09 -8.88 11.47
CA GLU A 25 -7.35 -8.93 12.23
C GLU A 25 -8.53 -8.33 11.47
N ARG A 26 -8.34 -7.19 10.81
CA ARG A 26 -9.43 -6.37 10.25
C ARG A 26 -9.43 -6.31 8.72
N GLY A 27 -8.34 -6.74 8.08
CA GLY A 27 -8.16 -6.64 6.62
C GLY A 27 -8.05 -5.20 6.10
N ALA A 28 -8.15 -4.18 6.95
CA ALA A 28 -7.97 -2.79 6.59
C ALA A 28 -7.45 -1.96 7.77
N ALA A 29 -6.65 -0.95 7.45
CA ALA A 29 -6.07 -0.04 8.43
C ALA A 29 -5.76 1.33 7.82
N VAL A 30 -5.69 2.34 8.67
CA VAL A 30 -5.14 3.65 8.32
C VAL A 30 -3.72 3.73 8.85
N LEU A 31 -2.78 4.13 7.99
CA LEU A 31 -1.42 4.46 8.38
C LEU A 31 -1.27 5.97 8.42
N GLU A 32 -1.07 6.52 9.61
CA GLU A 32 -0.71 7.91 9.83
C GLU A 32 0.81 8.03 9.93
N ALA A 33 1.43 8.70 8.98
CA ALA A 33 2.87 8.88 8.97
C ALA A 33 3.26 10.19 8.26
N PRO A 34 4.05 11.08 8.89
CA PRO A 34 4.52 12.32 8.28
C PRO A 34 5.24 12.10 6.94
N PRO A 35 5.28 13.11 6.05
CA PRO A 35 6.09 13.06 4.83
C PRO A 35 7.56 12.77 5.15
N GLY A 36 8.22 11.99 4.30
CA GLY A 36 9.63 11.64 4.47
C GLY A 36 9.92 10.46 5.42
N THR A 37 8.93 9.96 6.16
CA THR A 37 9.09 8.81 7.08
C THR A 37 9.28 7.46 6.38
N GLY A 38 9.06 7.40 5.07
CA GLY A 38 9.21 6.18 4.26
C GLY A 38 7.94 5.37 4.05
N LYS A 39 6.74 5.90 4.36
CA LYS A 39 5.45 5.18 4.18
C LYS A 39 5.25 4.58 2.79
N THR A 40 5.59 5.30 1.73
CA THR A 40 5.44 4.86 0.33
C THR A 40 6.52 3.86 -0.11
N THR A 41 7.56 3.66 0.70
CA THR A 41 8.76 2.90 0.32
C THR A 41 9.04 1.69 1.20
N LEU A 42 8.78 1.75 2.50
CA LEU A 42 9.01 0.62 3.40
C LEU A 42 7.78 -0.25 3.54
N VAL A 43 6.62 0.36 3.72
CA VAL A 43 5.37 -0.35 4.02
C VAL A 43 4.99 -1.31 2.90
N PRO A 44 5.02 -0.95 1.59
CA PRO A 44 4.72 -1.91 0.54
C PRO A 44 5.66 -3.12 0.51
N LEU A 45 6.95 -2.91 0.83
CA LEU A 45 7.93 -4.00 0.89
C LEU A 45 7.66 -4.94 2.05
N ALA A 46 7.30 -4.40 3.21
CA ALA A 46 6.91 -5.19 4.38
C ALA A 46 5.61 -5.96 4.14
N LEU A 47 4.59 -5.32 3.56
CA LEU A 47 3.33 -5.97 3.17
C LEU A 47 3.56 -7.13 2.20
N ALA A 48 4.50 -6.99 1.27
CA ALA A 48 4.87 -8.04 0.31
C ALA A 48 5.72 -9.17 0.93
N GLY A 49 6.21 -9.01 2.17
CA GLY A 49 7.12 -9.96 2.81
C GLY A 49 8.57 -9.89 2.31
N LEU A 50 8.96 -8.78 1.67
CA LEU A 50 10.31 -8.58 1.14
C LEU A 50 11.32 -8.08 2.19
N VAL A 51 10.85 -7.78 3.40
CA VAL A 51 11.66 -7.39 4.56
C VAL A 51 11.30 -8.31 5.74
N PRO A 52 11.82 -9.55 5.78
CA PRO A 52 11.42 -10.57 6.76
C PRO A 52 11.56 -10.11 8.22
N GLU A 53 12.52 -9.22 8.49
CA GLU A 53 12.78 -8.66 9.81
C GLU A 53 11.62 -7.83 10.36
N LEU A 54 10.78 -7.27 9.46
CA LEU A 54 9.62 -6.45 9.83
C LEU A 54 8.29 -7.20 9.75
N ALA A 55 8.29 -8.41 9.20
CA ALA A 55 7.12 -9.27 9.09
C ALA A 55 7.39 -10.62 9.77
N PRO A 56 7.57 -10.65 11.12
CA PRO A 56 7.75 -11.89 11.86
C PRO A 56 6.58 -12.84 11.61
N GLY A 57 6.89 -14.13 11.42
CA GLY A 57 5.94 -15.15 10.97
C GLY A 57 5.86 -15.32 9.45
N GLY A 58 6.34 -14.33 8.68
CA GLY A 58 6.46 -14.38 7.23
C GLY A 58 5.14 -14.63 6.49
N TYR A 59 5.27 -14.82 5.17
CA TYR A 59 4.22 -15.40 4.34
C TYR A 59 4.81 -16.62 3.63
N PRO A 60 4.02 -17.68 3.35
CA PRO A 60 4.51 -18.82 2.60
C PRO A 60 4.97 -18.42 1.18
N GLU A 61 4.32 -17.40 0.60
CA GLU A 61 4.66 -16.79 -0.69
C GLU A 61 4.56 -15.25 -0.55
N PRO A 62 5.34 -14.47 -1.32
CA PRO A 62 5.23 -13.01 -1.31
C PRO A 62 3.82 -12.55 -1.69
N ARG A 63 3.27 -11.58 -0.95
CA ARG A 63 2.01 -10.94 -1.29
C ARG A 63 2.21 -9.96 -2.45
N ARG A 64 1.25 -9.91 -3.36
CA ARG A 64 1.21 -8.94 -4.45
C ARG A 64 0.54 -7.65 -3.97
N VAL A 65 1.34 -6.60 -3.83
CA VAL A 65 0.95 -5.29 -3.30
C VAL A 65 0.85 -4.28 -4.45
N LEU A 66 -0.29 -3.61 -4.53
CA LEU A 66 -0.52 -2.50 -5.46
C LEU A 66 -0.55 -1.18 -4.68
N VAL A 67 0.30 -0.24 -5.05
CA VAL A 67 0.39 1.09 -4.41
C VAL A 67 -0.20 2.12 -5.36
N ALA A 68 -1.26 2.81 -4.96
CA ALA A 68 -1.83 3.90 -5.74
C ALA A 68 -1.29 5.25 -5.24
N GLU A 69 -0.61 5.97 -6.13
CA GLU A 69 -0.01 7.27 -5.84
C GLU A 69 -0.50 8.30 -6.87
N PRO A 70 -1.08 9.45 -6.48
CA PRO A 70 -1.66 10.41 -7.44
C PRO A 70 -0.67 10.96 -8.45
N ARG A 71 0.62 11.07 -8.09
CA ARG A 71 1.62 11.80 -8.91
C ARG A 71 2.50 10.85 -9.72
N ARG A 72 2.51 10.99 -11.05
CA ARG A 72 3.37 10.19 -11.96
C ARG A 72 4.86 10.22 -11.62
N MET A 73 5.36 11.35 -11.11
CA MET A 73 6.77 11.45 -10.70
C MET A 73 7.03 10.70 -9.39
N ALA A 74 6.11 10.80 -8.42
CA ALA A 74 6.19 10.07 -7.16
C ALA A 74 6.09 8.55 -7.37
N VAL A 75 5.22 8.08 -8.28
CA VAL A 75 5.16 6.66 -8.69
C VAL A 75 6.53 6.13 -9.09
N ARG A 76 7.23 6.85 -9.99
CA ARG A 76 8.56 6.46 -10.47
C ARG A 76 9.61 6.54 -9.36
N ALA A 77 9.56 7.59 -8.54
CA ALA A 77 10.50 7.81 -7.45
C ALA A 77 10.36 6.71 -6.38
N ALA A 78 9.13 6.37 -6.00
CA ALA A 78 8.83 5.31 -5.02
C ALA A 78 9.34 3.94 -5.50
N ALA A 79 9.03 3.56 -6.75
CA ALA A 79 9.50 2.31 -7.32
C ALA A 79 11.04 2.23 -7.37
N ARG A 80 11.71 3.31 -7.79
CA ARG A 80 13.18 3.40 -7.80
C ARG A 80 13.76 3.30 -6.39
N ARG A 81 13.17 4.00 -5.42
CA ARG A 81 13.63 3.98 -4.03
C ARG A 81 13.47 2.59 -3.42
N MET A 82 12.35 1.93 -3.66
CA MET A 82 12.10 0.56 -3.20
C MET A 82 13.05 -0.46 -3.82
N ALA A 83 13.23 -0.44 -5.14
CA ALA A 83 14.20 -1.31 -5.81
C ALA A 83 15.62 -1.07 -5.27
N TRP A 84 15.99 0.20 -5.06
CA TRP A 84 17.25 0.56 -4.40
C TRP A 84 17.33 0.00 -2.98
N LEU A 85 16.29 0.07 -2.14
CA LEU A 85 16.32 -0.51 -0.80
C LEU A 85 16.57 -2.03 -0.83
N LEU A 86 16.06 -2.72 -1.85
CA LEU A 86 16.30 -4.16 -2.05
C LEU A 86 17.66 -4.47 -2.71
N GLY A 87 18.36 -3.46 -3.22
CA GLY A 87 19.58 -3.64 -4.00
C GLY A 87 19.35 -4.24 -5.39
N GLU A 88 18.23 -3.86 -6.01
CA GLU A 88 17.75 -4.33 -7.33
C GLU A 88 17.45 -3.16 -8.27
N ASP A 89 17.18 -3.49 -9.53
CA ASP A 89 16.66 -2.57 -10.52
C ASP A 89 15.12 -2.63 -10.58
N VAL A 90 14.51 -1.50 -11.00
CA VAL A 90 13.07 -1.44 -11.25
C VAL A 90 12.70 -2.37 -12.41
N GLY A 91 11.65 -3.17 -12.23
CA GLY A 91 11.16 -4.16 -13.18
C GLY A 91 11.33 -5.61 -12.72
N GLY A 92 12.14 -5.84 -11.68
CA GLY A 92 12.19 -7.10 -10.93
C GLY A 92 11.02 -7.21 -9.94
N ARG A 93 11.33 -7.39 -8.64
CA ARG A 93 10.31 -7.52 -7.59
C ARG A 93 9.48 -6.26 -7.37
N VAL A 94 10.06 -5.10 -7.68
CA VAL A 94 9.40 -3.79 -7.62
C VAL A 94 9.28 -3.22 -9.02
N GLY A 95 8.08 -2.79 -9.38
CA GLY A 95 7.79 -2.17 -10.66
C GLY A 95 6.85 -0.98 -10.55
N PHE A 96 6.55 -0.35 -11.68
CA PHE A 96 5.51 0.66 -11.74
C PHE A 96 4.75 0.66 -13.07
N THR A 97 3.55 1.23 -13.04
CA THR A 97 2.77 1.55 -14.24
C THR A 97 2.17 2.95 -14.13
N VAL A 98 2.44 3.77 -15.14
CA VAL A 98 1.76 5.05 -15.37
C VAL A 98 1.24 5.09 -16.79
N ARG A 99 0.40 6.07 -17.13
CA ARG A 99 -0.05 6.24 -18.52
C ARG A 99 1.16 6.36 -19.47
N GLY A 100 1.20 5.47 -20.46
CA GLY A 100 2.22 5.40 -21.50
C GLY A 100 3.53 4.70 -21.10
N GLU A 101 3.67 4.21 -19.87
CA GLU A 101 4.89 3.54 -19.43
C GLU A 101 4.60 2.47 -18.37
N ARG A 102 5.10 1.26 -18.63
CA ARG A 102 5.03 0.13 -17.71
C ARG A 102 6.40 -0.50 -17.54
N ARG A 103 6.86 -0.61 -16.30
CA ARG A 103 8.10 -1.26 -15.86
C ARG A 103 7.77 -2.28 -14.77
N ALA A 104 6.91 -3.24 -15.09
CA ALA A 104 6.51 -4.33 -14.21
C ALA A 104 6.46 -5.64 -15.01
N GLY A 105 6.91 -6.74 -14.41
CA GLY A 105 7.07 -8.05 -15.04
C GLY A 105 6.29 -9.15 -14.31
N ARG A 106 6.63 -10.41 -14.62
CA ARG A 106 6.05 -11.59 -13.95
C ARG A 106 6.50 -11.71 -12.48
N GLU A 107 7.71 -11.24 -12.20
CA GLU A 107 8.36 -11.27 -10.88
C GLU A 107 7.95 -10.11 -9.99
N THR A 108 7.25 -9.11 -10.53
CA THR A 108 6.84 -7.93 -9.78
C THR A 108 5.77 -8.32 -8.76
N VAL A 109 6.08 -8.12 -7.49
CA VAL A 109 5.18 -8.33 -6.36
C VAL A 109 4.80 -7.01 -5.68
N VAL A 110 5.57 -5.92 -5.89
CA VAL A 110 5.14 -4.56 -5.52
C VAL A 110 5.06 -3.73 -6.78
N GLU A 111 3.85 -3.30 -7.14
CA GLU A 111 3.63 -2.40 -8.28
C GLU A 111 3.11 -1.05 -7.81
N VAL A 112 3.82 0.03 -8.14
CA VAL A 112 3.33 1.39 -7.90
C VAL A 112 2.61 1.90 -9.15
N VAL A 113 1.40 2.40 -9.01
CA VAL A 113 0.59 2.90 -10.12
C VAL A 113 0.05 4.28 -9.83
N THR A 114 -0.21 5.05 -10.88
CA THR A 114 -1.07 6.23 -10.70
C THR A 114 -2.48 5.80 -10.29
N THR A 115 -3.16 6.59 -9.45
CA THR A 115 -4.54 6.30 -9.03
C THR A 115 -5.49 6.08 -10.22
N GLY A 116 -5.36 6.86 -11.30
CA GLY A 116 -6.14 6.63 -12.53
C GLY A 116 -5.88 5.27 -13.22
N VAL A 117 -4.69 4.69 -13.09
CA VAL A 117 -4.40 3.33 -13.59
C VAL A 117 -5.09 2.29 -12.71
N LEU A 118 -5.11 2.47 -11.39
CA LEU A 118 -5.87 1.61 -10.48
C LEU A 118 -7.36 1.65 -10.82
N LEU A 119 -7.95 2.84 -10.99
CA LEU A 119 -9.36 3.00 -11.36
C LEU A 119 -9.68 2.29 -12.68
N GLN A 120 -8.83 2.44 -13.69
CA GLN A 120 -9.01 1.74 -14.97
C GLN A 120 -8.98 0.22 -14.80
N ARG A 121 -8.12 -0.32 -13.92
CA ARG A 121 -8.07 -1.75 -13.62
C ARG A 121 -9.34 -2.22 -12.91
N LEU A 122 -9.77 -1.50 -11.88
CA LEU A 122 -11.01 -1.80 -11.14
C LEU A 122 -12.25 -1.79 -12.04
N GLN A 123 -12.35 -0.82 -12.95
CA GLN A 123 -13.46 -0.74 -13.91
C GLN A 123 -13.46 -1.91 -14.91
N ARG A 124 -12.28 -2.38 -15.28
CA ARG A 124 -12.13 -3.50 -16.21
C ARG A 124 -12.39 -4.85 -15.53
N ASP A 125 -11.85 -5.02 -14.34
CA ASP A 125 -11.95 -6.25 -13.55
C ASP A 125 -11.89 -5.90 -12.05
N PRO A 126 -13.06 -5.80 -11.40
CA PRO A 126 -13.16 -5.47 -9.98
C PRO A 126 -12.48 -6.49 -9.06
N GLU A 127 -12.29 -7.73 -9.50
CA GLU A 127 -11.66 -8.75 -8.66
C GLU A 127 -10.17 -8.47 -8.43
N LEU A 128 -9.52 -7.64 -9.25
CA LEU A 128 -8.08 -7.39 -9.21
C LEU A 128 -7.28 -8.69 -9.06
N PRO A 129 -7.31 -9.58 -10.06
CA PRO A 129 -6.69 -10.90 -9.97
C PRO A 129 -5.20 -10.78 -9.70
N GLY A 130 -4.72 -11.57 -8.72
CA GLY A 130 -3.33 -11.52 -8.28
C GLY A 130 -2.96 -10.23 -7.54
N VAL A 131 -3.90 -9.51 -6.94
CA VAL A 131 -3.60 -8.48 -5.94
C VAL A 131 -4.08 -8.97 -4.58
N ASP A 132 -3.19 -8.88 -3.60
CA ASP A 132 -3.42 -9.33 -2.22
C ASP A 132 -3.55 -8.15 -1.25
N ALA A 133 -2.98 -7.00 -1.59
CA ALA A 133 -3.10 -5.77 -0.82
C ALA A 133 -3.10 -4.53 -1.73
N VAL A 134 -3.88 -3.53 -1.37
CA VAL A 134 -3.84 -2.20 -1.97
C VAL A 134 -3.48 -1.16 -0.91
N LEU A 135 -2.50 -0.31 -1.22
CA LEU A 135 -2.15 0.87 -0.42
C LEU A 135 -2.53 2.12 -1.22
N LEU A 136 -3.50 2.87 -0.71
CA LEU A 136 -3.87 4.19 -1.23
C LEU A 136 -2.98 5.24 -0.56
N ASP A 137 -2.06 5.82 -1.33
CA ASP A 137 -1.13 6.81 -0.80
C ASP A 137 -1.69 8.23 -0.92
N GLU A 138 -1.14 9.14 -0.11
CA GLU A 138 -1.50 10.57 -0.10
C GLU A 138 -3.02 10.81 0.11
N CYS A 139 -3.70 9.95 0.89
CA CYS A 139 -5.13 10.02 1.14
C CYS A 139 -5.61 11.36 1.76
N HIS A 140 -4.70 12.11 2.36
CA HIS A 140 -4.95 13.43 2.92
C HIS A 140 -5.21 14.51 1.86
N GLU A 141 -4.86 14.28 0.59
CA GLU A 141 -5.07 15.24 -0.49
C GLU A 141 -6.49 15.21 -1.06
N ARG A 142 -7.30 14.20 -0.69
CA ARG A 142 -8.72 14.06 -1.07
C ARG A 142 -8.97 14.25 -2.56
N HIS A 143 -8.07 13.70 -3.39
CA HIS A 143 -8.27 13.66 -4.84
C HIS A 143 -9.51 12.83 -5.17
N LEU A 144 -10.34 13.31 -6.09
CA LEU A 144 -11.55 12.60 -6.51
C LEU A 144 -11.26 11.16 -6.94
N ASP A 145 -10.16 10.94 -7.66
CA ASP A 145 -9.74 9.62 -8.10
C ASP A 145 -9.41 8.69 -6.92
N ALA A 146 -8.81 9.22 -5.84
CA ALA A 146 -8.45 8.45 -4.66
C ALA A 146 -9.69 8.08 -3.84
N ASP A 147 -10.61 9.04 -3.63
CA ASP A 147 -11.88 8.80 -2.94
C ASP A 147 -12.74 7.80 -3.75
N THR A 148 -12.75 7.89 -5.08
CA THR A 148 -13.47 6.93 -5.96
C THR A 148 -12.83 5.54 -5.90
N ALA A 149 -11.50 5.46 -5.92
CA ALA A 149 -10.80 4.18 -5.81
C ALA A 149 -11.08 3.51 -4.46
N ALA A 150 -11.10 4.29 -3.37
CA ALA A 150 -11.46 3.80 -2.05
C ALA A 150 -12.88 3.23 -2.01
N ALA A 151 -13.87 3.96 -2.56
CA ALA A 151 -15.25 3.47 -2.64
C ALA A 151 -15.35 2.13 -3.38
N PHE A 152 -14.75 2.02 -4.58
CA PHE A 152 -14.75 0.76 -5.32
C PHE A 152 -14.03 -0.37 -4.59
N LEU A 153 -12.92 -0.10 -3.91
CA LEU A 153 -12.20 -1.12 -3.14
C LEU A 153 -13.00 -1.60 -1.93
N LEU A 154 -13.80 -0.74 -1.31
CA LEU A 154 -14.70 -1.15 -0.22
C LEU A 154 -15.81 -2.07 -0.73
N ASP A 155 -16.43 -1.72 -1.86
CA ASP A 155 -17.44 -2.58 -2.50
C ASP A 155 -16.83 -3.93 -2.93
N VAL A 156 -15.64 -3.91 -3.52
CA VAL A 156 -14.90 -5.12 -3.91
C VAL A 156 -14.61 -5.98 -2.68
N ARG A 157 -14.16 -5.41 -1.57
CA ARG A 157 -13.89 -6.15 -0.34
C ARG A 157 -15.16 -6.79 0.23
N ALA A 158 -16.27 -6.04 0.24
CA ALA A 158 -17.54 -6.53 0.78
C ALA A 158 -18.15 -7.65 -0.09
N ALA A 159 -18.13 -7.49 -1.42
CA ALA A 159 -18.88 -8.36 -2.32
C ALA A 159 -18.04 -9.50 -2.95
N LEU A 160 -16.74 -9.28 -3.21
CA LEU A 160 -15.96 -10.15 -4.09
C LEU A 160 -14.67 -10.70 -3.44
N ARG A 161 -13.97 -9.87 -2.68
CA ARG A 161 -12.61 -10.15 -2.18
C ARG A 161 -12.48 -9.79 -0.68
N PRO A 162 -13.17 -10.48 0.24
CA PRO A 162 -13.08 -10.20 1.68
C PRO A 162 -11.66 -10.35 2.27
N GLY A 163 -10.79 -11.14 1.61
CA GLY A 163 -9.39 -11.30 1.98
C GLY A 163 -8.43 -10.23 1.44
N LEU A 164 -8.90 -9.26 0.65
CA LEU A 164 -8.06 -8.17 0.12
C LEU A 164 -7.73 -7.19 1.25
N TRP A 165 -6.43 -6.96 1.46
CA TRP A 165 -5.96 -5.97 2.42
C TRP A 165 -6.04 -4.55 1.84
N LEU A 166 -6.50 -3.59 2.64
CA LEU A 166 -6.62 -2.19 2.23
C LEU A 166 -5.99 -1.26 3.26
N VAL A 167 -5.00 -0.48 2.81
CA VAL A 167 -4.32 0.53 3.64
C VAL A 167 -4.59 1.91 3.06
N ALA A 168 -5.07 2.84 3.88
CA ALA A 168 -5.05 4.27 3.56
C ALA A 168 -3.88 4.93 4.26
N ALA A 169 -2.90 5.43 3.51
CA ALA A 169 -1.74 6.13 4.05
C ALA A 169 -1.98 7.66 4.00
N SER A 170 -1.85 8.31 5.16
CA SER A 170 -2.16 9.73 5.35
C SER A 170 -1.05 10.44 6.12
N ALA A 171 -0.81 11.71 5.81
CA ALA A 171 0.26 12.49 6.43
C ALA A 171 -0.10 12.97 7.85
N THR A 172 -1.33 13.41 8.12
CA THR A 172 -1.75 13.87 9.47
C THR A 172 -3.25 14.16 9.64
N THR A 173 -3.93 14.79 8.67
CA THR A 173 -5.14 15.56 9.03
C THR A 173 -6.48 14.81 9.01
N ASP A 174 -6.59 13.64 8.38
CA ASP A 174 -7.90 13.01 8.11
C ASP A 174 -8.04 11.53 8.47
N ALA A 175 -7.15 11.02 9.32
CA ALA A 175 -7.11 9.60 9.62
C ALA A 175 -8.39 9.06 10.27
N ALA A 176 -9.07 9.88 11.08
CA ALA A 176 -10.33 9.49 11.71
C ALA A 176 -11.46 9.30 10.68
N ALA A 177 -11.53 10.13 9.62
CA ALA A 177 -12.54 9.94 8.58
C ALA A 177 -12.22 8.71 7.72
N TRP A 178 -10.95 8.53 7.35
CA TRP A 178 -10.49 7.33 6.65
C TRP A 178 -10.72 6.06 7.46
N SER A 179 -10.50 6.12 8.77
CA SER A 179 -10.72 5.00 9.68
C SER A 179 -12.20 4.60 9.73
N ARG A 180 -13.11 5.57 9.81
CA ARG A 180 -14.57 5.31 9.71
C ARG A 180 -14.97 4.78 8.34
N LEU A 181 -14.43 5.37 7.27
CA LEU A 181 -14.72 4.96 5.89
C LEU A 181 -14.28 3.50 5.64
N LEU A 182 -13.06 3.15 6.05
CA LEU A 182 -12.51 1.80 5.90
C LEU A 182 -13.17 0.77 6.82
N GLY A 183 -13.75 1.20 7.95
CA GLY A 183 -14.51 0.34 8.85
C GLY A 183 -15.79 -0.23 8.22
N GLY A 184 -16.31 0.44 7.18
CA GLY A 184 -17.51 0.02 6.46
C GLY A 184 -18.80 0.10 7.30
N PRO A 185 -19.96 -0.18 6.69
CA PRO A 185 -21.25 -0.14 7.38
C PRO A 185 -21.53 -1.38 8.25
N GLU A 186 -20.80 -2.48 8.05
CA GLU A 186 -21.04 -3.76 8.71
C GLU A 186 -20.33 -3.85 10.07
N GLY A 187 -20.89 -3.22 11.10
CA GLY A 187 -20.84 -3.64 12.52
C GLY A 187 -19.51 -3.71 13.28
N GLY A 188 -18.34 -3.65 12.63
CA GLY A 188 -17.02 -3.83 13.26
C GLY A 188 -16.38 -2.55 13.83
N GLY A 189 -17.04 -1.41 13.68
CA GLY A 189 -16.50 -0.11 14.08
C GLY A 189 -15.34 0.36 13.18
N PRO A 190 -14.76 1.54 13.48
CA PRO A 190 -13.67 2.12 12.69
C PRO A 190 -12.51 1.14 12.46
N ALA A 191 -11.87 1.21 11.29
CA ALA A 191 -10.65 0.47 11.01
C ALA A 191 -9.51 0.99 11.92
N PRO A 192 -8.59 0.13 12.41
CA PRO A 192 -7.48 0.57 13.23
C PRO A 192 -6.66 1.66 12.54
N ALA A 193 -6.24 2.68 13.30
CA ALA A 193 -5.34 3.73 12.86
C ALA A 193 -4.00 3.56 13.56
N VAL A 194 -2.95 3.32 12.79
CA VAL A 194 -1.60 3.07 13.27
C VAL A 194 -0.73 4.29 12.96
N ARG A 195 0.02 4.76 13.95
CA ARG A 195 0.83 5.97 13.85
C ARG A 195 2.31 5.63 13.81
N ALA A 196 3.02 6.18 12.84
CA ALA A 196 4.47 6.24 12.86
C ALA A 196 4.93 7.52 13.55
N GLU A 197 5.76 7.37 14.58
CA GLU A 197 6.51 8.47 15.16
C GLU A 197 7.74 8.77 14.30
N GLY A 198 8.06 10.07 14.17
CA GLY A 198 9.20 10.58 13.41
C GLY A 198 10.44 10.78 14.27
#